data_AF-A0A094JQL1-F1
#
_entry.id   AF-A0A094JQL1-F1
#
_cell.length_a   1.000
_cell.length_b   1.000
_cell.length_c   1.000
_cell.angle_alpha   90.00
_cell.angle_beta   90.00
_cell.angle_gamma   90.00
#
_symmetry.space_group_name_H-M   'P 1'
#
loop_
_entity.id
_entity.type
_entity.pdbx_description
1 polymer ?
#
loop_
_entity_poly.entity_id
_entity_poly.type
_entity_poly.pdbx_seq_one_letter_code
_entity_poly.pdbx_strand_id
1 'polypeptide(L)'
;MVKLICEDPERSPALFVVGDLKQSIYEFRGADIDSYSQIEEWIREDGVVLTLSTNWRSEPYIVFFVNHIFDNIKKENEKYVFYQEPLKPRENKNEIDFSKVCQWILCDKKESQAKKNC
;
A
#
# COMPACT_ATOMS: atom_id res chain seq x y z
N MET A 1 13.40 -9.48 -18.10
CA MET A 1 12.93 -8.76 -19.32
C MET A 1 13.16 -7.26 -19.23
N VAL A 2 12.69 -6.57 -18.18
CA VAL A 2 12.90 -5.11 -18.01
C VAL A 2 14.39 -4.73 -18.04
N LYS A 3 15.23 -5.47 -17.31
CA LYS A 3 16.70 -5.26 -17.28
C LYS A 3 17.34 -5.25 -18.68
N LEU A 4 16.94 -6.17 -19.55
CA LEU A 4 17.44 -6.25 -20.93
C LEU A 4 17.10 -5.02 -21.79
N ILE A 5 15.96 -4.36 -21.52
CA ILE A 5 15.55 -3.14 -22.22
C ILE A 5 16.36 -1.94 -21.72
N CYS A 6 16.67 -1.91 -20.43
CA CYS A 6 17.40 -0.83 -19.78
C CYS A 6 18.92 -0.90 -20.00
N GLU A 7 19.45 -2.05 -20.35
CA GLU A 7 20.89 -2.25 -20.60
C GLU A 7 21.30 -2.02 -22.06
N ASP A 8 20.40 -1.50 -22.93
CA ASP A 8 20.74 -1.14 -24.31
C ASP A 8 21.72 0.06 -24.33
N PRO A 9 22.98 -0.13 -24.79
CA PRO A 9 23.99 0.91 -24.75
C PRO A 9 23.75 2.06 -25.75
N GLU A 10 22.92 1.88 -26.78
CA GLU A 10 22.58 2.94 -27.73
C GLU A 10 21.30 3.68 -27.36
N ARG A 11 20.40 3.04 -26.59
CA ARG A 11 19.04 3.54 -26.35
C ARG A 11 18.45 3.17 -24.98
N SER A 12 19.23 3.27 -23.90
CA SER A 12 18.69 3.03 -22.55
C SER A 12 17.59 4.04 -22.17
N PRO A 13 16.32 3.62 -21.97
CA PRO A 13 15.26 4.50 -21.50
C PRO A 13 15.37 4.72 -19.99
N ALA A 14 14.92 5.89 -19.51
CA ALA A 14 14.76 6.12 -18.08
C ALA A 14 13.66 5.19 -17.53
N LEU A 15 14.03 4.33 -16.57
CA LEU A 15 13.11 3.42 -15.90
C LEU A 15 12.54 4.08 -14.64
N PHE A 16 11.21 4.12 -14.53
CA PHE A 16 10.51 4.54 -13.33
C PHE A 16 9.45 3.49 -12.98
N VAL A 17 9.61 2.84 -11.83
CA VAL A 17 8.72 1.76 -11.36
C VAL A 17 7.98 2.23 -10.12
N VAL A 18 6.68 1.96 -10.06
CA VAL A 18 5.84 2.19 -8.89
C VAL A 18 5.07 0.93 -8.54
N GLY A 19 4.91 0.66 -7.25
CA GLY A 19 4.18 -0.50 -6.76
C GLY A 19 4.04 -0.49 -5.24
N ASP A 20 3.24 -1.42 -4.74
CA ASP A 20 3.10 -1.70 -3.31
C ASP A 20 2.99 -3.22 -3.15
N LEU A 21 4.00 -3.84 -2.53
CA LEU A 21 4.00 -5.28 -2.23
C LEU A 21 2.77 -5.68 -1.41
N LYS A 22 2.27 -4.79 -0.55
CA LYS A 22 1.07 -5.05 0.28
C LYS A 22 -0.20 -5.24 -0.57
N GLN A 23 -0.17 -4.81 -1.83
CA GLN A 23 -1.29 -4.89 -2.77
C GLN A 23 -1.09 -5.98 -3.84
N SER A 24 -0.08 -6.84 -3.69
CA SER A 24 0.11 -7.99 -4.57
C SER A 24 -0.95 -9.06 -4.29
N ILE A 25 -1.98 -9.12 -5.14
CA ILE A 25 -3.12 -10.05 -4.99
C ILE A 25 -3.33 -10.96 -6.22
N TYR A 26 -2.38 -10.97 -7.17
CA TYR A 26 -2.49 -11.66 -8.45
C TYR A 26 -1.59 -12.90 -8.56
N GLU A 27 -1.19 -13.51 -7.45
CA GLU A 27 -0.37 -14.73 -7.42
C GLU A 27 -0.99 -15.86 -8.27
N PHE A 28 -2.33 -15.99 -8.26
CA PHE A 28 -3.07 -16.97 -9.08
C PHE A 28 -2.88 -16.79 -10.60
N ARG A 29 -2.33 -15.66 -11.06
CA ARG A 29 -1.97 -15.38 -12.46
C ARG A 29 -0.47 -15.48 -12.71
N GLY A 30 0.29 -16.01 -11.75
CA GLY A 30 1.75 -16.11 -11.80
C GLY A 30 2.47 -14.82 -11.46
N ALA A 31 1.85 -13.90 -10.71
CA ALA A 31 2.58 -12.77 -10.14
C ALA A 31 3.54 -13.27 -9.06
N ASP A 32 4.83 -13.05 -9.26
CA ASP A 32 5.89 -13.41 -8.34
C ASP A 32 6.30 -12.20 -7.48
N ILE A 33 6.20 -12.35 -6.16
CA ILE A 33 6.57 -11.31 -5.19
C ILE A 33 8.09 -11.13 -5.15
N ASP A 34 8.86 -12.21 -5.35
CA ASP A 34 10.33 -12.17 -5.28
C ASP A 34 10.93 -11.34 -6.41
N SER A 35 10.25 -11.30 -7.56
CA SER A 35 10.62 -10.44 -8.69
C SER A 35 10.65 -8.95 -8.33
N TYR A 36 9.78 -8.48 -7.43
CA TYR A 36 9.79 -7.09 -6.98
C TYR A 36 11.05 -6.80 -6.16
N SER A 37 11.40 -7.67 -5.21
CA SER A 37 12.61 -7.54 -4.40
C SER A 37 13.88 -7.52 -5.26
N GLN A 38 13.95 -8.36 -6.29
CA GLN A 38 15.06 -8.37 -7.25
C GLN A 38 15.16 -7.07 -8.06
N ILE A 39 14.02 -6.52 -8.51
CA ILE A 39 13.98 -5.22 -9.22
C ILE A 39 14.42 -4.09 -8.29
N GLU A 40 13.98 -4.10 -7.03
CA GLU A 40 14.36 -3.10 -6.04
C GLU A 40 15.86 -3.15 -5.73
N GLU A 41 16.45 -4.34 -5.57
CA GLU A 41 17.89 -4.53 -5.40
C GLU A 41 18.68 -4.06 -6.63
N TRP A 42 18.24 -4.41 -7.84
CA TRP A 42 18.85 -3.93 -9.07
C TRP A 42 18.78 -2.39 -9.21
N ILE A 43 17.64 -1.77 -8.89
CA ILE A 43 17.52 -0.30 -8.91
C ILE A 43 18.44 0.35 -7.86
N ARG A 44 18.74 -0.31 -6.74
CA ARG A 44 19.69 0.23 -5.74
C ARG A 44 21.14 0.26 -6.23
N GLU A 45 21.51 -0.55 -7.23
CA GLU A 45 22.88 -0.59 -7.75
C GLU A 45 23.26 0.74 -8.41
N ASP A 46 22.38 1.29 -9.26
CA ASP A 46 22.64 2.47 -10.09
C ASP A 46 21.50 3.51 -10.08
N GLY A 47 20.59 3.44 -9.12
CA GLY A 47 19.39 4.28 -9.06
C GLY A 47 18.94 4.62 -7.64
N VAL A 48 17.67 4.98 -7.49
CA VAL A 48 17.09 5.41 -6.21
C VAL A 48 15.78 4.69 -5.96
N VAL A 49 15.67 4.07 -4.78
CA VAL A 49 14.41 3.51 -4.26
C VAL A 49 13.83 4.49 -3.26
N LEU A 50 12.57 4.90 -3.47
CA LEU A 50 11.87 5.85 -2.61
C LEU A 50 10.64 5.20 -2.00
N THR A 51 10.48 5.32 -0.67
CA THR A 51 9.30 4.85 0.05
C THR A 51 8.34 5.99 0.34
N LEU A 52 7.08 5.86 -0.08
CA LEU A 52 6.02 6.83 0.17
C LEU A 52 5.11 6.35 1.30
N SER A 53 5.56 6.52 2.55
CA SER A 53 4.80 6.03 3.72
C SER A 53 3.57 6.87 4.06
N THR A 54 3.51 8.13 3.64
CA THR A 54 2.43 9.06 4.03
C THR A 54 1.17 8.86 3.18
N ASN A 55 0.06 8.54 3.83
CA ASN A 55 -1.25 8.44 3.22
C ASN A 55 -1.94 9.81 3.19
N TRP A 56 -2.08 10.37 1.98
CA TRP A 56 -2.76 11.65 1.76
C TRP A 56 -4.24 11.51 1.40
N ARG A 57 -4.66 10.29 1.02
CA ARG A 57 -6.02 10.02 0.50
C ARG A 57 -7.06 9.91 1.59
N SER A 58 -6.71 9.26 2.70
CA SER A 58 -7.65 8.87 3.74
C SER A 58 -7.54 9.79 4.93
N GLU A 59 -8.61 9.85 5.71
CA GLU A 59 -8.57 10.50 7.01
C GLU A 59 -7.63 9.75 7.96
N PRO A 60 -6.93 10.46 8.88
CA PRO A 60 -5.99 9.84 9.80
C PRO A 60 -6.55 8.63 10.56
N TYR A 61 -7.82 8.68 10.98
CA TYR A 61 -8.44 7.60 11.75
C TYR A 61 -8.57 6.29 10.95
N ILE A 62 -8.75 6.35 9.62
CA ILE A 62 -8.77 5.15 8.76
C ILE A 62 -7.38 4.52 8.74
N VAL A 63 -6.35 5.35 8.59
CA VAL A 63 -4.95 4.90 8.54
C VAL A 63 -4.57 4.18 9.83
N PHE A 64 -4.93 4.76 10.99
CA PHE A 64 -4.70 4.13 12.28
C PHE A 64 -5.47 2.82 12.46
N PHE A 65 -6.74 2.78 12.08
CA PHE A 65 -7.55 1.57 12.16
C PHE A 65 -6.95 0.44 11.31
N VAL A 66 -6.59 0.74 10.06
CA VAL A 66 -5.95 -0.23 9.15
C VAL A 66 -4.65 -0.75 9.75
N ASN A 67 -3.76 0.14 10.21
CA ASN A 67 -2.51 -0.27 10.86
C ASN A 67 -2.77 -1.18 12.08
N HIS A 68 -3.74 -0.85 12.93
CA HIS A 68 -4.10 -1.66 14.09
C HIS A 68 -4.58 -3.07 13.71
N ILE A 69 -5.45 -3.19 12.71
CA ILE A 69 -5.93 -4.49 12.23
C ILE A 69 -4.78 -5.34 11.69
N PHE A 70 -3.93 -4.78 10.84
CA PHE A 70 -2.83 -5.53 10.25
C PHE A 70 -1.73 -5.88 11.25
N ASP A 71 -1.48 -5.04 12.26
CA ASP A 71 -0.58 -5.37 13.37
C ASP A 71 -1.09 -6.60 14.15
N ASN A 72 -2.40 -6.71 14.36
CA ASN A 72 -3.00 -7.87 15.03
C ASN A 72 -2.92 -9.12 14.14
N ILE A 73 -3.27 -9.01 12.85
CA ILE A 73 -3.15 -10.14 11.90
C ILE A 73 -1.71 -10.64 11.84
N LYS A 74 -0.71 -9.74 11.82
CA LYS A 74 0.71 -10.11 11.82
C LYS A 74 1.10 -10.88 13.07
N LYS A 75 0.66 -10.44 14.26
CA LYS A 75 0.91 -11.13 15.53
C LYS A 75 0.28 -12.51 15.58
N GLU A 76 -0.93 -12.65 15.04
CA GLU A 76 -1.65 -13.94 14.99
C GLU A 76 -1.08 -14.91 13.95
N ASN A 77 -0.30 -14.41 12.99
CA ASN A 77 0.18 -15.18 11.84
C ASN A 77 1.70 -15.04 11.62
N GLU A 78 2.49 -15.32 12.65
CA GLU A 78 3.96 -15.20 12.62
C GLU A 78 4.64 -16.01 11.51
N LYS A 79 3.96 -17.04 10.98
CA LYS A 79 4.44 -17.88 9.88
C LYS A 79 4.47 -17.19 8.51
N TYR A 80 3.78 -16.06 8.34
CA TYR A 80 3.77 -15.32 7.07
C TYR A 80 4.68 -14.11 7.12
N VAL A 81 5.35 -13.83 6.00
CA VAL A 81 6.16 -12.63 5.85
C VAL A 81 5.23 -11.44 5.60
N PHE A 82 5.19 -10.52 6.57
CA PHE A 82 4.50 -9.24 6.43
C PHE A 82 5.50 -8.15 6.03
N TYR A 83 5.48 -7.74 4.77
CA TYR A 83 6.31 -6.67 4.19
C TYR A 83 5.90 -5.25 4.64
N GLN A 84 5.27 -5.09 5.80
CA GLN A 84 4.65 -3.83 6.19
C GLN A 84 5.64 -2.82 6.76
N GLU A 85 5.77 -1.68 6.09
CA GLU A 85 5.90 -0.40 6.78
C GLU A 85 4.50 0.16 7.10
N PRO A 86 4.23 0.59 8.35
CA PRO A 86 2.97 1.22 8.72
C PRO A 86 2.71 2.46 7.87
N LEU A 87 1.46 2.63 7.44
CA LEU A 87 1.06 3.87 6.78
C LEU A 87 1.13 5.02 7.78
N LYS A 88 1.70 6.15 7.36
CA LYS A 88 1.72 7.38 8.17
C LYS A 88 0.52 8.24 7.77
N PRO A 89 -0.33 8.68 8.70
CA PRO A 89 -1.37 9.64 8.37
C PRO A 89 -0.74 10.99 7.97
N ARG A 90 -1.44 11.76 7.13
CA ARG A 90 -0.98 13.13 6.75
C ARG A 90 -0.83 14.07 7.94
N GLU A 91 -1.59 13.82 9.01
CA GLU A 91 -1.62 14.61 10.25
C GLU A 91 -1.57 13.66 11.45
N ASN A 92 -0.74 13.98 12.45
CA ASN A 92 -0.73 13.26 13.72
C ASN A 92 -1.92 13.71 14.58
N LYS A 93 -2.82 12.79 14.91
CA LYS A 93 -3.83 12.99 15.95
C LYS A 93 -3.45 12.13 17.14
N ASN A 94 -3.20 12.77 18.28
CA ASN A 94 -2.67 12.12 19.49
C ASN A 94 -3.72 11.28 20.25
N GLU A 95 -5.00 11.40 19.91
CA GLU A 95 -6.08 10.69 20.59
C GLU A 95 -7.09 10.19 19.54
N ILE A 96 -7.20 8.87 19.41
CA ILE A 96 -8.06 8.23 18.42
C ILE A 96 -9.19 7.55 19.19
N ASP A 97 -10.37 8.13 19.08
CA ASP A 97 -11.59 7.54 19.57
C ASP A 97 -12.12 6.52 18.53
N PHE A 98 -11.83 5.24 18.74
CA PHE A 98 -12.28 4.15 17.88
C PHE A 98 -13.81 4.03 17.79
N SER A 99 -14.56 4.57 18.76
CA SER A 99 -16.03 4.56 18.70
C SER A 99 -16.57 5.36 17.50
N LYS A 100 -15.86 6.42 17.10
CA LYS A 100 -16.18 7.25 15.94
C LYS A 100 -15.86 6.55 14.62
N VAL A 101 -14.85 5.69 14.58
CA VAL A 101 -14.46 4.94 13.37
C VAL A 101 -15.51 3.91 13.00
N CYS A 102 -16.05 3.20 14.00
CA CYS A 102 -17.09 2.19 13.78
C CYS A 102 -18.39 2.79 13.21
N GLN A 103 -18.74 4.03 13.59
CA GLN A 103 -19.88 4.75 13.00
C GLN A 103 -19.72 5.00 11.49
N TRP A 104 -18.50 5.16 10.99
CA TRP A 104 -18.27 5.35 9.55
C TRP A 104 -18.40 4.04 8.76
N ILE A 105 -17.99 2.91 9.34
CA ILE A 105 -18.10 1.58 8.70
C ILE A 105 -19.56 1.12 8.68
N LEU A 106 -20.31 1.43 9.73
CA LEU A 106 -21.75 1.22 9.80
C LEU A 106 -22.47 2.49 9.34
N CYS A 107 -22.46 2.77 8.04
CA CYS A 107 -23.40 3.72 7.46
C CYS A 107 -24.81 3.25 7.87
N ASP A 108 -25.51 4.09 8.64
CA ASP A 108 -26.85 3.80 9.09
C ASP A 108 -27.70 3.50 7.85
N LYS A 109 -28.45 2.37 7.85
CA LYS A 109 -29.28 1.93 6.69
C LYS A 109 -30.33 2.97 6.24
N LYS A 110 -30.41 4.12 6.91
CA LYS A 110 -31.34 5.22 6.65
C LYS A 110 -30.81 6.27 5.67
N GLU A 111 -29.50 6.34 5.38
CA GLU A 111 -28.98 7.22 4.32
C GLU A 111 -28.87 6.46 3.00
N SER A 112 -30.03 6.20 2.41
CA SER A 112 -30.13 5.89 0.98
C SER A 112 -29.46 7.02 0.19
N GLN A 113 -28.47 6.68 -0.63
CA GLN A 113 -27.90 7.57 -1.63
C GLN A 113 -29.03 8.34 -2.32
N ALA A 114 -28.98 9.66 -2.20
CA ALA A 114 -29.92 10.55 -2.84
C ALA A 114 -30.04 10.18 -4.33
N LYS A 115 -31.25 9.81 -4.76
CA LYS A 115 -31.65 9.80 -6.15
C LYS A 115 -31.35 11.19 -6.72
N LYS A 116 -30.34 11.33 -7.57
CA LYS A 116 -30.30 12.42 -8.53
C LYS A 116 -31.35 12.09 -9.61
N ASN A 117 -32.56 12.60 -9.42
CA ASN A 117 -33.44 12.89 -10.54
C ASN A 117 -32.99 14.22 -11.14
N CYS A 118 -32.36 14.14 -12.31
CA CYS A 118 -32.21 15.12 -13.41
C CYS A 118 -30.91 14.80 -14.16
#